data_AF-A0A924KY33-F1
#
_entry.id   AF-A0A924KY33-F1
#
_cell.length_a   1.000
_cell.length_b   1.000
_cell.length_c   1.000
_cell.angle_alpha   90.00
_cell.angle_beta   90.00
_cell.angle_gamma   90.00
#
_symmetry.space_group_name_H-M   'P 1'
#
loop_
_entity.id
_entity.type
_entity.pdbx_description
1 polymer ?
#
loop_
_entity_poly.entity_id
_entity_poly.type
_entity_poly.pdbx_seq_one_letter_code
_entity_poly.pdbx_strand_id
1 'polypeptide(L)'
;MVKSEADGKVYSYTAMSTSKDLKNWSDKKILTPRDQNLDYSSPGNVIRYKNEWILCLQTYPRPGYYSKDMPKFGTGDARLYIMRSKNLISWSLPELIRVKGNEISQQDMGRMIDPYLLEDKDEKGKWWCFYKQNGVSMSTTHDFKNWKYFGHTESGENVSVLKEDGIYILFHSPKNGIAIKKSTDLKHWEQFGNLITLGQKDWPWAKGRITAGTVIDLKKIPGYGAYVMFFHGSGPLTEEAGDFDKNTSIGIAWSSDLINWNWPVKR
;
A
#
# COMPACT_ATOMS: atom_id res chain seq x y z
N MET A 1 -1.16 -10.99 3.63
CA MET A 1 -1.49 -12.03 4.62
C MET A 1 -0.26 -12.86 4.85
N VAL A 2 0.10 -13.13 6.10
CA VAL A 2 1.25 -13.96 6.46
C VAL A 2 0.73 -15.29 7.03
N LYS A 3 1.32 -16.42 6.64
CA LYS A 3 1.00 -17.74 7.19
C LYS A 3 2.26 -18.51 7.52
N SER A 4 2.23 -19.21 8.64
CA SER A 4 3.16 -20.29 8.95
C SER A 4 2.56 -21.61 8.47
N GLU A 5 3.32 -22.36 7.67
CA GLU A 5 2.90 -23.66 7.15
C GLU A 5 3.34 -24.79 8.11
N ALA A 6 2.90 -26.03 7.84
CA ALA A 6 3.16 -27.18 8.70
C ALA A 6 4.66 -27.49 8.90
N ASP A 7 5.52 -27.12 7.94
CA ASP A 7 6.98 -27.23 8.04
C ASP A 7 7.63 -26.07 8.83
N GLY A 8 6.81 -25.18 9.40
CA GLY A 8 7.23 -24.03 10.19
C GLY A 8 7.70 -22.84 9.36
N LYS A 9 7.75 -22.94 8.02
CA LYS A 9 8.14 -21.82 7.16
C LYS A 9 7.05 -20.77 7.10
N VAL A 10 7.48 -19.51 6.97
CA VAL A 10 6.59 -18.36 6.89
C VAL A 10 6.54 -17.84 5.47
N TYR A 11 5.32 -17.63 4.96
CA TYR A 11 5.06 -17.11 3.62
C TYR A 11 4.15 -15.89 3.65
N SER A 12 4.39 -14.97 2.73
CA SER A 12 3.50 -13.85 2.44
C SER A 12 2.69 -14.07 1.18
N TYR A 13 1.41 -13.70 1.26
CA TYR A 13 0.47 -13.77 0.16
C TYR A 13 -0.30 -12.46 0.02
N THR A 14 -0.53 -12.06 -1.23
CA THR A 14 -1.62 -11.14 -1.53
C THR A 14 -2.92 -11.93 -1.52
N ALA A 15 -3.89 -11.46 -0.74
CA ALA A 15 -5.15 -12.12 -0.53
C ALA A 15 -6.28 -11.10 -0.54
N MET A 16 -7.48 -11.56 -0.86
CA MET A 16 -8.68 -10.74 -0.95
C MET A 16 -9.73 -11.24 0.03
N SER A 17 -10.46 -10.31 0.63
CA SER A 17 -11.72 -10.54 1.34
C SER A 17 -12.68 -9.42 0.96
N THR A 18 -13.98 -9.69 1.00
CA THR A 18 -15.01 -8.73 0.61
C THR A 18 -15.97 -8.45 1.76
N SER A 19 -16.50 -7.23 1.78
CA SER A 19 -17.52 -6.81 2.74
C SER A 19 -18.54 -5.91 2.06
N LYS A 20 -19.76 -5.93 2.58
CA LYS A 20 -20.84 -5.00 2.19
C LYS A 20 -21.09 -3.91 3.25
N ASP A 21 -20.54 -4.06 4.45
CA ASP A 21 -20.83 -3.21 5.61
C ASP A 21 -19.58 -2.82 6.43
N LEU A 22 -18.40 -3.25 5.98
CA LEU A 22 -17.08 -3.09 6.60
C LEU A 22 -16.95 -3.73 8.00
N LYS A 23 -17.97 -4.47 8.44
CA LYS A 23 -18.01 -5.19 9.73
C LYS A 23 -17.85 -6.68 9.50
N ASN A 24 -18.62 -7.22 8.57
CA ASN A 24 -18.64 -8.63 8.21
C ASN A 24 -17.81 -8.83 6.95
N TRP A 25 -16.83 -9.70 7.02
CA TRP A 25 -15.87 -9.96 5.95
C TRP A 25 -15.96 -11.42 5.51
N SER A 26 -15.86 -11.66 4.20
CA SER A 26 -15.78 -13.02 3.65
C SER A 26 -14.49 -13.72 4.09
N ASP A 27 -14.44 -15.03 3.91
CA ASP A 27 -13.18 -15.76 4.00
C ASP A 27 -12.13 -15.19 3.05
N LYS A 28 -10.87 -15.29 3.49
CA LYS A 28 -9.72 -14.78 2.75
C LYS A 28 -9.40 -15.73 1.59
N LYS A 29 -9.38 -15.20 0.36
CA LYS A 29 -8.95 -15.89 -0.85
C LYS A 29 -7.52 -15.48 -1.21
N ILE A 30 -6.58 -16.43 -1.20
CA ILE A 30 -5.21 -16.20 -1.68
C ILE A 30 -5.24 -15.97 -3.19
N LEU A 31 -4.54 -14.94 -3.66
CA LEU A 31 -4.45 -14.59 -5.08
C LEU A 31 -3.12 -14.99 -5.71
N THR A 32 -2.05 -15.03 -4.92
CA THR A 32 -0.68 -15.21 -5.41
C THR A 32 -0.10 -16.57 -5.04
N PRO A 33 0.83 -17.11 -5.85
CA PRO A 33 1.48 -18.38 -5.55
C PRO A 33 2.35 -18.27 -4.29
N ARG A 34 2.59 -19.43 -3.67
CA ARG A 34 3.48 -19.60 -2.52
C ARG A 34 4.94 -19.66 -2.96
N ASP A 35 5.77 -18.72 -2.53
CA ASP A 35 7.22 -18.73 -2.78
C ASP A 35 7.95 -17.74 -1.87
N GLN A 36 8.88 -18.17 -1.00
CA GLN A 36 9.65 -17.26 -0.13
C GLN A 36 10.62 -16.36 -0.90
N ASN A 37 10.99 -16.72 -2.13
CA ASN A 37 11.83 -15.88 -2.98
C ASN A 37 11.03 -14.71 -3.60
N LEU A 38 9.71 -14.71 -3.43
CA LEU A 38 8.81 -13.67 -3.93
C LEU A 38 8.00 -13.06 -2.81
N ASP A 39 7.28 -13.85 -2.02
CA ASP A 39 6.53 -13.41 -0.84
C ASP A 39 5.65 -12.19 -1.16
N TYR A 40 4.72 -12.40 -2.10
CA TYR A 40 3.83 -11.35 -2.59
C TYR A 40 3.03 -10.72 -1.45
N SER A 41 3.08 -9.40 -1.35
CA SER A 41 2.55 -8.66 -0.21
C SER A 41 2.17 -7.22 -0.59
N SER A 42 1.76 -6.42 0.40
CA SER A 42 1.39 -5.01 0.30
C SER A 42 0.66 -4.66 -1.01
N PRO A 43 -0.58 -5.15 -1.21
CA PRO A 43 -1.39 -4.67 -2.32
C PRO A 43 -1.57 -3.15 -2.19
N GLY A 44 -1.26 -2.44 -3.26
CA GLY A 44 -1.35 -0.97 -3.29
C GLY A 44 -2.79 -0.53 -3.44
N ASN A 45 -3.28 -0.59 -4.68
CA ASN A 45 -4.66 -0.30 -5.00
C ASN A 45 -5.11 -1.03 -6.27
N VAL A 46 -6.42 -0.96 -6.50
CA VAL A 46 -7.07 -1.46 -7.71
C VAL A 46 -7.57 -0.28 -8.53
N ILE A 47 -7.22 -0.25 -9.81
CA ILE A 47 -7.65 0.78 -10.76
C ILE A 47 -8.45 0.15 -11.91
N ARG A 48 -9.31 0.94 -12.54
CA ARG A 48 -9.91 0.59 -13.82
C ARG A 48 -9.01 1.09 -14.94
N TYR A 49 -8.60 0.20 -15.83
CA TYR A 49 -7.83 0.57 -17.02
C TYR A 49 -8.44 -0.12 -18.25
N LYS A 50 -8.96 0.69 -19.18
CA LYS A 50 -9.72 0.21 -20.34
C LYS A 50 -10.86 -0.73 -19.87
N ASN A 51 -10.87 -1.97 -20.37
CA ASN A 51 -11.94 -2.94 -20.13
C ASN A 51 -11.63 -3.88 -18.95
N GLU A 52 -10.56 -3.64 -18.20
CA GLU A 52 -10.10 -4.49 -17.09
C GLU A 52 -9.77 -3.69 -15.83
N TRP A 53 -9.54 -4.42 -14.75
CA TRP A 53 -9.05 -3.94 -13.47
C TRP A 53 -7.60 -4.35 -13.31
N ILE A 54 -6.78 -3.46 -12.77
CA ILE A 54 -5.37 -3.70 -12.46
C ILE A 54 -5.20 -3.54 -10.95
N LEU A 55 -4.62 -4.55 -10.31
CA LEU A 55 -4.13 -4.52 -8.94
C LEU A 55 -2.61 -4.37 -8.97
N CYS A 56 -2.04 -3.38 -8.29
CA CYS A 56 -0.59 -3.34 -8.03
C CYS A 56 -0.26 -3.96 -6.67
N LEU A 57 0.92 -4.58 -6.58
CA LEU A 57 1.42 -5.27 -5.40
C LEU A 57 2.94 -5.37 -5.45
N GLN A 58 3.57 -5.75 -4.33
CA GLN A 58 5.00 -6.00 -4.28
C GLN A 58 5.33 -7.48 -4.06
N THR A 59 6.60 -7.82 -4.26
CA THR A 59 7.27 -8.94 -3.61
C THR A 59 8.04 -8.47 -2.37
N TYR A 60 8.18 -9.34 -1.38
CA TYR A 60 8.98 -9.09 -0.18
C TYR A 60 9.78 -10.35 0.20
N PRO A 61 10.80 -10.72 -0.60
CA PRO A 61 11.46 -12.01 -0.51
C PRO A 61 12.11 -12.26 0.85
N ARG A 62 11.80 -13.39 1.49
CA ARG A 62 12.34 -13.81 2.79
C ARG A 62 12.76 -15.29 2.75
N PRO A 63 13.71 -15.67 1.88
CA PRO A 63 14.13 -17.06 1.73
C PRO A 63 14.61 -17.65 3.06
N GLY A 64 14.14 -18.84 3.39
CA GLY A 64 14.52 -19.57 4.61
C GLY A 64 13.98 -18.95 5.90
N TYR A 65 12.87 -18.22 5.85
CA TYR A 65 12.23 -17.67 7.05
C TYR A 65 11.34 -18.70 7.74
N TYR A 66 11.54 -18.92 9.05
CA TYR A 66 10.73 -19.80 9.88
C TYR A 66 10.05 -19.02 11.01
N SER A 67 8.92 -19.54 11.48
CA SER A 67 8.07 -18.93 12.51
C SER A 67 8.73 -18.78 13.88
N LYS A 68 9.76 -19.59 14.14
CA LYS A 68 10.60 -19.54 15.35
C LYS A 68 11.65 -18.43 15.30
N ASP A 69 11.93 -17.88 14.12
CA ASP A 69 12.94 -16.84 13.96
C ASP A 69 12.36 -15.47 14.38
N MET A 70 13.25 -14.54 14.73
CA MET A 70 12.86 -13.13 14.83
C MET A 70 12.37 -12.62 13.46
N PRO A 71 11.54 -11.56 13.43
CA PRO A 71 11.03 -11.01 12.17
C PRO A 71 12.13 -10.80 11.14
N LYS A 72 11.89 -11.33 9.94
CA LYS A 72 12.82 -11.22 8.82
C LYS A 72 12.29 -10.19 7.83
N PHE A 73 13.10 -9.20 7.52
CA PHE A 73 12.79 -8.19 6.50
C PHE A 73 13.18 -8.67 5.11
N GLY A 74 12.49 -8.15 4.09
CA GLY A 74 12.63 -8.57 2.71
C GLY A 74 13.97 -8.14 2.10
N THR A 75 14.52 -8.96 1.20
CA THR A 75 15.81 -8.71 0.55
C THR A 75 15.80 -7.50 -0.40
N GLY A 76 16.95 -7.20 -0.99
CA GLY A 76 17.10 -6.23 -2.07
C GLY A 76 16.32 -6.58 -3.35
N ASP A 77 15.80 -7.80 -3.44
CA ASP A 77 15.09 -8.33 -4.61
C ASP A 77 13.58 -8.02 -4.61
N ALA A 78 13.09 -7.25 -3.64
CA ALA A 78 11.72 -6.76 -3.64
C ALA A 78 11.44 -5.91 -4.90
N ARG A 79 10.39 -6.29 -5.63
CA ARG A 79 9.97 -5.68 -6.90
C ARG A 79 8.47 -5.43 -6.91
N LEU A 80 8.03 -4.65 -7.89
CA LEU A 80 6.63 -4.27 -8.06
C LEU A 80 6.02 -5.09 -9.19
N TYR A 81 4.77 -5.49 -8.99
CA TYR A 81 4.01 -6.31 -9.92
C TYR A 81 2.62 -5.71 -10.12
N ILE A 82 1.97 -6.14 -11.19
CA ILE A 82 0.54 -5.97 -11.40
C ILE A 82 -0.16 -7.31 -11.63
N MET A 83 -1.45 -7.38 -11.32
CA MET A 83 -2.35 -8.46 -11.68
C MET A 83 -3.57 -7.86 -12.37
N ARG A 84 -4.16 -8.60 -13.32
CA ARG A 84 -5.29 -8.13 -14.13
C ARG A 84 -6.54 -8.93 -13.85
N SER A 85 -7.70 -8.28 -13.90
CA SER A 85 -8.99 -8.95 -13.74
C SER A 85 -10.08 -8.31 -14.60
N LYS A 86 -10.96 -9.13 -15.17
CA LYS A 86 -12.16 -8.62 -15.87
C LYS A 86 -13.35 -8.38 -14.91
N ASN A 87 -13.33 -8.98 -13.72
CA ASN A 87 -14.50 -9.09 -12.85
C ASN A 87 -14.20 -8.91 -11.34
N LEU A 88 -12.98 -8.50 -10.97
CA LEU A 88 -12.49 -8.35 -9.59
C LEU A 88 -12.44 -9.65 -8.76
N ILE A 89 -12.77 -10.80 -9.35
CA ILE A 89 -12.84 -12.10 -8.67
C ILE A 89 -11.72 -13.03 -9.12
N SER A 90 -11.51 -13.09 -10.43
CA SER A 90 -10.48 -13.89 -11.09
C SER A 90 -9.34 -12.98 -11.51
N TRP A 91 -8.16 -13.23 -10.97
CA TRP A 91 -6.96 -12.43 -11.21
C TRP A 91 -5.94 -13.24 -12.02
N SER A 92 -5.23 -12.57 -12.93
CA SER A 92 -4.10 -13.16 -13.66
C SER A 92 -2.94 -13.48 -12.72
N LEU A 93 -1.93 -14.20 -13.22
CA LEU A 93 -0.64 -14.27 -12.53
C LEU A 93 0.00 -12.86 -12.42
N PRO A 94 0.84 -12.63 -11.39
CA PRO A 94 1.59 -11.39 -11.27
C PRO A 94 2.53 -11.15 -12.47
N GLU A 95 2.50 -9.93 -12.99
CA GLU A 95 3.34 -9.42 -14.08
C GLU A 95 4.31 -8.38 -13.49
N LEU A 96 5.61 -8.58 -13.65
CA LEU A 96 6.63 -7.62 -13.19
C LEU A 96 6.47 -6.30 -13.94
N ILE A 97 6.42 -5.18 -13.23
CA ILE A 97 6.47 -3.85 -13.86
C ILE A 97 7.87 -3.27 -13.78
N ARG A 98 8.41 -2.85 -14.93
CA ARG A 98 9.76 -2.29 -15.04
C ARG A 98 9.76 -0.78 -14.84
N VAL A 99 9.36 -0.31 -13.67
CA VAL A 99 9.17 1.13 -13.36
C VAL A 99 10.42 2.00 -13.60
N LYS A 100 11.61 1.40 -13.74
CA LYS A 100 12.87 2.08 -14.06
C LYS A 100 13.17 2.22 -15.55
N GLY A 101 12.42 1.56 -16.43
CA GLY A 101 12.72 1.47 -17.86
C GLY A 101 12.84 0.01 -18.30
N ASN A 102 12.50 -0.28 -19.56
CA ASN A 102 12.48 -1.66 -20.09
C ASN A 102 13.88 -2.21 -20.36
N GLU A 103 14.84 -1.32 -20.54
CA GLU A 103 16.27 -1.55 -20.73
C GLU A 103 17.02 -1.84 -19.43
N ILE A 104 16.42 -1.53 -18.27
CA ILE A 104 17.03 -1.76 -16.97
C ILE A 104 16.79 -3.21 -16.56
N SER A 105 17.88 -3.94 -16.27
CA SER A 105 17.79 -5.32 -15.82
C SER A 105 17.01 -5.41 -14.50
N GLN A 106 16.39 -6.56 -14.22
CA GLN A 106 15.65 -6.72 -12.97
C GLN A 106 16.53 -6.50 -11.74
N GLN A 107 17.81 -6.88 -11.80
CA GLN A 107 18.75 -6.72 -10.69
C GLN A 107 19.08 -5.24 -10.44
N ASP A 108 19.24 -4.46 -11.52
CA ASP A 108 19.65 -3.05 -11.46
C ASP A 108 18.51 -2.08 -11.08
N MET A 109 17.26 -2.55 -11.06
CA MET A 109 16.12 -1.73 -10.62
C MET A 109 16.20 -1.30 -9.14
N GLY A 110 16.98 -2.04 -8.35
CA GLY A 110 17.08 -1.85 -6.90
C GLY A 110 15.83 -2.29 -6.14
N ARG A 111 15.93 -2.30 -4.80
CA ARG A 111 14.81 -2.64 -3.92
C ARG A 111 13.70 -1.60 -4.03
N MET A 112 12.46 -2.07 -4.20
CA MET A 112 11.27 -1.22 -4.29
C MET A 112 10.06 -1.94 -3.70
N ILE A 113 9.26 -1.20 -2.93
CA ILE A 113 8.09 -1.71 -2.21
C ILE A 113 6.94 -0.69 -2.27
N ASP A 114 5.77 -1.07 -1.78
CA ASP A 114 4.56 -0.26 -1.60
C ASP A 114 4.12 0.51 -2.86
N PRO A 115 3.79 -0.18 -3.96
CA PRO A 115 3.34 0.51 -5.17
C PRO A 115 1.95 1.11 -4.97
N TYR A 116 1.68 2.25 -5.60
CA TYR A 116 0.35 2.84 -5.70
C TYR A 116 0.16 3.45 -7.09
N LEU A 117 -0.96 3.14 -7.74
CA LEU A 117 -1.27 3.60 -9.10
C LEU A 117 -2.28 4.76 -9.08
N LEU A 118 -2.03 5.81 -9.85
CA LEU A 118 -2.94 6.93 -9.99
C LEU A 118 -2.92 7.47 -11.43
N GLU A 119 -4.08 7.68 -12.02
CA GLU A 119 -4.16 8.38 -13.31
C GLU A 119 -3.85 9.87 -13.10
N ASP A 120 -2.99 10.42 -13.96
CA ASP A 120 -2.61 11.82 -13.99
C ASP A 120 -3.86 12.72 -13.94
N LYS A 121 -3.76 13.84 -13.22
CA LYS A 121 -4.87 14.78 -13.05
C LYS A 121 -5.11 15.64 -14.29
N ASP A 122 -4.08 15.88 -15.10
CA ASP A 122 -4.09 16.78 -16.26
C ASP A 122 -4.06 16.00 -17.59
N GLU A 123 -3.56 14.77 -17.60
CA GLU A 123 -3.38 13.97 -18.83
C GLU A 123 -4.09 12.61 -18.77
N LYS A 124 -5.27 12.52 -19.39
CA LYS A 124 -6.05 11.27 -19.43
C LYS A 124 -5.28 10.13 -20.09
N GLY A 125 -5.28 8.96 -19.47
CA GLY A 125 -4.59 7.77 -19.96
C GLY A 125 -3.10 7.71 -19.60
N LYS A 126 -2.54 8.77 -18.98
CA LYS A 126 -1.24 8.71 -18.34
C LYS A 126 -1.39 8.27 -16.89
N TRP A 127 -0.57 7.32 -16.48
CA TRP A 127 -0.62 6.69 -15.17
C TRP A 127 0.70 6.81 -14.45
N TRP A 128 0.62 7.16 -13.18
CA TRP A 128 1.73 7.20 -12.24
C TRP A 128 1.77 5.92 -11.41
N CYS A 129 2.98 5.42 -11.16
CA CYS A 129 3.28 4.50 -10.09
C CYS A 129 4.14 5.23 -9.05
N PHE A 130 3.60 5.39 -7.85
CA PHE A 130 4.31 5.84 -6.66
C PHE A 130 4.81 4.60 -5.92
N TYR A 131 6.04 4.63 -5.43
CA TYR A 131 6.60 3.47 -4.71
C TYR A 131 7.73 3.88 -3.78
N LYS A 132 7.95 3.08 -2.74
CA LYS A 132 9.07 3.27 -1.81
C LYS A 132 10.39 2.89 -2.47
N GLN A 133 11.18 3.91 -2.76
CA GLN A 133 12.59 3.85 -3.12
C GLN A 133 13.14 5.28 -2.99
N ASN A 134 14.27 5.48 -2.30
CA ASN A 134 14.88 6.81 -2.09
C ASN A 134 13.90 7.88 -1.55
N GLY A 135 13.09 7.52 -0.56
CA GLY A 135 11.88 8.27 -0.24
C GLY A 135 10.71 7.65 -1.00
N VAL A 136 9.96 8.47 -1.75
CA VAL A 136 8.90 8.03 -2.64
C VAL A 136 9.29 8.36 -4.07
N SER A 137 9.59 7.31 -4.84
CA SER A 137 9.85 7.41 -6.28
C SER A 137 8.55 7.42 -7.08
N MET A 138 8.63 8.01 -8.26
CA MET A 138 7.53 8.13 -9.21
C MET A 138 8.01 7.72 -10.60
N SER A 139 7.18 6.91 -11.27
CA SER A 139 7.35 6.54 -12.67
C SER A 139 6.03 6.65 -13.41
N THR A 140 6.07 6.90 -14.71
CA THR A 140 4.87 7.08 -15.54
C THR A 140 4.78 6.05 -16.66
N THR A 141 3.56 5.74 -17.08
CA THR A 141 3.24 4.89 -18.23
C THR A 141 1.93 5.35 -18.89
N HIS A 142 1.72 4.98 -20.15
CA HIS A 142 0.42 5.09 -20.82
C HIS A 142 -0.21 3.74 -21.14
N ASP A 143 0.57 2.65 -21.03
CA ASP A 143 0.20 1.33 -21.52
C ASP A 143 0.39 0.19 -20.51
N PHE A 144 0.97 0.49 -19.34
CA PHE A 144 1.39 -0.49 -18.32
C PHE A 144 2.44 -1.50 -18.81
N LYS A 145 3.15 -1.19 -19.89
CA LYS A 145 4.24 -2.00 -20.46
C LYS A 145 5.54 -1.21 -20.51
N ASN A 146 5.46 0.03 -20.99
CA ASN A 146 6.57 0.95 -21.11
C ASN A 146 6.49 1.96 -19.98
N TRP A 147 7.54 2.00 -19.16
CA TRP A 147 7.62 2.86 -18.00
C TRP A 147 8.79 3.84 -18.14
N LYS A 148 8.58 5.05 -17.66
CA LYS A 148 9.61 6.09 -17.59
C LYS A 148 9.76 6.56 -16.16
N TYR A 149 10.96 6.42 -15.60
CA TYR A 149 11.28 7.00 -14.30
C TYR A 149 11.20 8.53 -14.37
N PHE A 150 10.56 9.14 -13.37
CA PHE A 150 10.36 10.59 -13.31
C PHE A 150 11.24 11.25 -12.25
N GLY A 151 11.30 10.68 -11.05
CA GLY A 151 12.05 11.25 -9.94
C GLY A 151 11.62 10.67 -8.60
N HIS A 152 12.02 11.33 -7.51
CA HIS A 152 11.61 10.98 -6.16
C HIS A 152 11.41 12.23 -5.30
N THR A 153 10.71 12.06 -4.19
CA THR A 153 10.59 13.07 -3.13
C THR A 153 10.90 12.41 -1.78
N GLU A 154 11.50 13.17 -0.86
CA GLU A 154 11.72 12.70 0.50
C GLU A 154 10.37 12.43 1.17
N SER A 155 10.13 11.20 1.59
CA SER A 155 8.87 10.75 2.20
C SER A 155 9.07 9.39 2.84
N GLY A 156 8.06 8.98 3.62
CA GLY A 156 8.02 7.70 4.31
C GLY A 156 7.81 6.49 3.39
N GLU A 157 7.09 5.50 3.88
CA GLU A 157 6.69 4.27 3.17
C GLU A 157 5.16 4.13 3.08
N ASN A 158 4.67 3.03 2.50
CA ASN A 158 3.25 2.73 2.33
C ASN A 158 2.43 3.90 1.73
N VAL A 159 2.76 4.28 0.51
CA VAL A 159 2.18 5.46 -0.12
C VAL A 159 0.75 5.24 -0.59
N SER A 160 -0.08 6.27 -0.44
CA SER A 160 -1.34 6.41 -1.18
C SER A 160 -1.50 7.84 -1.66
N VAL A 161 -2.16 8.03 -2.80
CA VAL A 161 -2.28 9.35 -3.44
C VAL A 161 -3.72 9.59 -3.88
N LEU A 162 -4.23 10.78 -3.58
CA LEU A 162 -5.48 11.31 -4.10
C LEU A 162 -5.21 12.40 -5.13
N LYS A 163 -6.15 12.58 -6.06
CA LYS A 163 -6.28 13.79 -6.87
C LYS A 163 -7.55 14.53 -6.47
N GLU A 164 -7.41 15.76 -6.02
CA GLU A 164 -8.52 16.59 -5.56
C GLU A 164 -8.26 18.05 -5.95
N ASP A 165 -9.27 18.74 -6.46
CA ASP A 165 -9.22 20.18 -6.78
C ASP A 165 -7.95 20.62 -7.55
N GLY A 166 -7.50 19.78 -8.49
CA GLY A 166 -6.33 20.06 -9.33
C GLY A 166 -4.97 19.87 -8.65
N ILE A 167 -4.94 19.29 -7.45
CA ILE A 167 -3.71 18.95 -6.71
C ILE A 167 -3.60 17.44 -6.44
N TYR A 168 -2.39 17.00 -6.15
CA TYR A 168 -2.06 15.69 -5.61
C TYR A 168 -1.92 15.77 -4.10
N ILE A 169 -2.49 14.80 -3.39
CA ILE A 169 -2.37 14.66 -1.93
C ILE A 169 -1.75 13.29 -1.66
N LEU A 170 -0.51 13.27 -1.16
CA LEU A 170 0.27 12.08 -0.86
C LEU A 170 0.20 11.77 0.63
N PHE A 171 -0.28 10.59 0.97
CA PHE A 171 -0.17 10.00 2.31
C PHE A 171 1.06 9.10 2.34
N HIS A 172 1.86 9.20 3.39
CA HIS A 172 3.01 8.34 3.60
C HIS A 172 3.26 8.08 5.09
N SER A 173 3.95 6.99 5.40
CA SER A 173 4.21 6.56 6.77
C SER A 173 5.66 6.88 7.16
N PRO A 174 5.92 7.87 8.03
CA PRO A 174 7.19 7.94 8.74
C PRO A 174 7.35 6.74 9.70
N LYS A 175 8.31 6.82 10.64
CA LYS A 175 8.55 5.75 11.62
C LYS A 175 7.29 5.41 12.45
N ASN A 176 6.40 6.35 12.71
CA ASN A 176 5.10 6.07 13.31
C ASN A 176 4.09 7.15 12.91
N GLY A 177 2.85 6.76 12.66
CA GLY A 177 1.79 7.62 12.18
C GLY A 177 1.78 7.78 10.66
N ILE A 178 0.86 8.61 10.18
CA ILE A 178 0.65 8.88 8.75
C ILE A 178 0.78 10.39 8.54
N ALA A 179 1.69 10.79 7.65
CA ALA A 179 1.91 12.18 7.28
C ALA A 179 1.34 12.45 5.88
N ILE A 180 1.01 13.71 5.61
CA ILE A 180 0.42 14.13 4.33
C ILE A 180 1.29 15.21 3.69
N LYS A 181 1.43 15.13 2.37
CA LYS A 181 1.98 16.18 1.52
C LYS A 181 1.03 16.54 0.41
N LYS A 182 1.12 17.78 -0.09
CA LYS A 182 0.40 18.25 -1.27
C LYS A 182 1.37 18.71 -2.36
N SER A 183 0.96 18.57 -3.63
CA SER A 183 1.72 19.05 -4.78
C SER A 183 0.81 19.36 -5.96
N THR A 184 1.13 20.40 -6.73
CA THR A 184 0.46 20.70 -8.00
C THR A 184 1.14 20.03 -9.20
N ASP A 185 2.41 19.63 -9.07
CA ASP A 185 3.28 19.26 -10.20
C ASP A 185 4.11 17.97 -9.99
N LEU A 186 3.92 17.28 -8.86
CA LEU A 186 4.64 16.08 -8.42
C LEU A 186 6.14 16.28 -8.15
N LYS A 187 6.66 17.50 -8.30
CA LYS A 187 8.06 17.86 -8.05
C LYS A 187 8.21 18.58 -6.73
N HIS A 188 7.39 19.60 -6.52
CA HIS A 188 7.39 20.43 -5.32
C HIS A 188 6.32 19.93 -4.37
N TRP A 189 6.74 19.45 -3.20
CA TRP A 189 5.87 18.87 -2.20
C TRP A 189 5.93 19.67 -0.90
N GLU A 190 4.77 20.06 -0.40
CA GLU A 190 4.63 20.76 0.87
C GLU A 190 3.97 19.85 1.90
N GLN A 191 4.43 19.92 3.15
CA GLN A 191 3.75 19.23 4.26
C GLN A 191 2.33 19.79 4.42
N PHE A 192 1.38 18.91 4.75
CA PHE A 192 -0.01 19.26 4.92
C PHE A 192 -0.59 18.61 6.18
N GLY A 193 -1.19 19.41 7.06
CA GLY A 193 -1.74 18.94 8.32
C GLY A 193 -0.69 18.45 9.33
N ASN A 194 -1.17 17.85 10.40
CA ASN A 194 -0.34 17.25 11.45
C ASN A 194 -0.11 15.76 11.20
N LEU A 195 0.89 15.19 11.87
CA LEU A 195 1.09 13.74 11.90
C LEU A 195 -0.14 13.05 12.50
N ILE A 196 -0.72 12.11 11.74
CA ILE A 196 -1.92 11.37 12.14
C ILE A 196 -1.49 10.16 12.96
N THR A 197 -1.77 10.21 14.26
CA THR A 197 -1.59 9.09 15.21
C THR A 197 -2.91 8.64 15.85
N LEU A 198 -4.02 9.33 15.54
CA LEU A 198 -5.37 8.99 16.02
C LEU A 198 -5.41 8.80 17.55
N GLY A 199 -6.06 7.74 18.02
CA GLY A 199 -6.09 7.34 19.44
C GLY A 199 -5.00 6.34 19.86
N GLN A 200 -3.93 6.18 19.08
CA GLN A 200 -2.93 5.11 19.26
C GLN A 200 -2.44 4.95 20.70
N LYS A 201 -2.24 6.06 21.42
CA LYS A 201 -1.77 6.07 22.82
C LYS A 201 -2.61 5.18 23.75
N ASP A 202 -3.89 5.00 23.42
CA ASP A 202 -4.86 4.25 24.21
C ASP A 202 -5.20 2.88 23.59
N TRP A 203 -4.49 2.46 22.53
CA TRP A 203 -4.79 1.25 21.77
C TRP A 203 -3.70 0.17 21.93
N PRO A 204 -3.86 -0.81 22.83
CA PRO A 204 -2.89 -1.89 23.00
C PRO A 204 -2.55 -2.63 21.69
N TRP A 205 -3.54 -2.79 20.81
CA TRP A 205 -3.39 -3.49 19.53
C TRP A 205 -2.56 -2.74 18.48
N ALA A 206 -2.40 -1.42 18.63
CA ALA A 206 -1.64 -0.56 17.71
C ALA A 206 -0.51 0.21 18.42
N LYS A 207 -0.18 -0.18 19.66
CA LYS A 207 0.74 0.56 20.52
C LYS A 207 2.15 0.67 19.93
N GLY A 208 2.56 -0.34 19.16
CA GLY A 208 3.85 -0.35 18.49
C GLY A 208 3.92 0.69 17.38
N ARG A 209 2.98 0.64 16.44
CA ARG A 209 3.00 1.49 15.25
C ARG A 209 1.63 1.65 14.59
N ILE A 210 1.38 2.81 13.99
CA ILE A 210 0.34 3.02 12.96
C ILE A 210 1.03 3.43 11.66
N THR A 211 0.65 2.82 10.54
CA THR A 211 1.19 3.08 9.19
C THR A 211 0.16 2.80 8.09
N ALA A 212 0.59 2.89 6.83
CA ALA A 212 -0.13 2.43 5.65
C ALA A 212 -1.55 3.00 5.52
N GLY A 213 -1.67 4.32 5.71
CA GLY A 213 -2.92 5.04 5.49
C GLY A 213 -3.29 5.09 4.01
N THR A 214 -4.26 4.27 3.59
CA THR A 214 -4.93 4.38 2.29
C THR A 214 -6.23 5.12 2.46
N VAL A 215 -6.36 6.26 1.79
CA VAL A 215 -7.56 7.11 1.84
C VAL A 215 -8.36 6.98 0.56
N ILE A 216 -9.68 6.88 0.71
CA ILE A 216 -10.65 6.89 -0.38
C ILE A 216 -11.55 8.12 -0.19
N ASP A 217 -11.69 8.93 -1.23
CA ASP A 217 -12.68 10.02 -1.24
C ASP A 217 -14.08 9.45 -1.53
N LEU A 218 -14.93 9.42 -0.50
CA LEU A 218 -16.33 9.03 -0.59
C LEU A 218 -17.27 10.20 -0.29
N LYS A 219 -16.78 11.45 -0.30
CA LYS A 219 -17.59 12.63 0.04
C LYS A 219 -18.81 12.78 -0.86
N LYS A 220 -18.66 12.44 -2.14
CA LYS A 220 -19.72 12.55 -3.15
C LYS A 220 -20.58 11.30 -3.27
N ILE A 221 -20.32 10.25 -2.48
CA ILE A 221 -21.15 9.03 -2.48
C ILE A 221 -22.24 9.18 -1.41
N PRO A 222 -23.54 9.14 -1.80
CA PRO A 222 -24.65 9.22 -0.85
C PRO A 222 -24.51 8.18 0.26
N GLY A 223 -24.69 8.62 1.51
CA GLY A 223 -24.57 7.77 2.71
C GLY A 223 -23.18 7.68 3.34
N TYR A 224 -22.11 8.14 2.66
CA TYR A 224 -20.76 8.19 3.22
C TYR A 224 -20.34 9.61 3.62
N GLY A 225 -20.29 10.53 2.64
CA GLY A 225 -20.07 11.96 2.93
C GLY A 225 -18.72 12.33 3.55
N ALA A 226 -17.71 11.45 3.47
CA ALA A 226 -16.42 11.63 4.12
C ALA A 226 -15.28 10.99 3.30
N TYR A 227 -14.05 11.40 3.59
CA TYR A 227 -12.89 10.57 3.30
C TYR A 227 -12.85 9.41 4.28
N VAL A 228 -12.53 8.21 3.79
CA VAL A 228 -12.36 7.02 4.61
C VAL A 228 -10.92 6.55 4.49
N MET A 229 -10.23 6.42 5.61
CA MET A 229 -8.88 5.88 5.72
C MET A 229 -8.94 4.46 6.28
N PHE A 230 -8.29 3.54 5.59
CA PHE A 230 -7.85 2.27 6.17
C PHE A 230 -6.37 2.40 6.53
N PHE A 231 -5.98 1.89 7.70
CA PHE A 231 -4.59 1.97 8.16
C PHE A 231 -4.15 0.68 8.83
N HIS A 232 -2.86 0.40 8.78
CA HIS A 232 -2.24 -0.69 9.51
C HIS A 232 -1.90 -0.25 10.94
N GLY A 233 -2.16 -1.10 11.91
CA GLY A 233 -1.62 -0.99 13.26
C GLY A 233 -0.99 -2.29 13.74
N SER A 234 0.13 -2.17 14.44
CA SER A 234 0.84 -3.27 15.09
C SER A 234 1.08 -2.99 16.58
N GLY A 235 0.99 -4.03 17.41
CA GLY A 235 1.18 -3.93 18.85
C GLY A 235 0.79 -5.19 19.60
N PRO A 236 1.20 -5.34 20.88
CA PRO A 236 1.66 -4.27 21.77
C PRO A 236 3.16 -3.92 21.66
N LEU A 237 3.97 -4.74 21.01
CA LEU A 237 5.40 -4.52 20.81
C LEU A 237 5.64 -3.70 19.53
N THR A 238 6.87 -3.22 19.34
CA THR A 238 7.26 -2.67 18.04
C THR A 238 7.44 -3.79 17.01
N GLU A 239 7.45 -3.42 15.74
CA GLU A 239 7.67 -4.37 14.64
C GLU A 239 9.01 -5.10 14.79
N GLU A 240 10.08 -4.39 15.15
CA GLU A 240 11.42 -4.94 15.37
C GLU A 240 11.50 -5.82 16.63
N ALA A 241 10.62 -5.58 17.60
CA ALA A 241 10.55 -6.35 18.84
C ALA A 241 9.71 -7.63 18.71
N GLY A 242 9.06 -7.87 17.57
CA GLY A 242 8.38 -9.14 17.27
C GLY A 242 7.04 -9.04 16.55
N ASP A 243 6.45 -7.86 16.45
CA ASP A 243 5.08 -7.66 15.92
C ASP A 243 5.05 -7.28 14.42
N PHE A 244 6.15 -7.44 13.69
CA PHE A 244 6.14 -7.17 12.24
C PHE A 244 5.24 -8.15 11.46
N ASP A 245 5.33 -9.45 11.79
CA ASP A 245 4.54 -10.52 11.15
C ASP A 245 3.36 -11.00 12.01
N LYS A 246 3.20 -10.44 13.21
CA LYS A 246 2.25 -10.87 14.25
C LYS A 246 1.50 -9.66 14.77
N ASN A 247 0.29 -9.86 15.27
CA ASN A 247 -0.55 -8.79 15.82
C ASN A 247 -0.74 -7.59 14.86
N THR A 248 -0.82 -7.86 13.56
CA THR A 248 -1.07 -6.87 12.52
C THR A 248 -2.56 -6.74 12.26
N SER A 249 -3.06 -5.52 12.38
CA SER A 249 -4.50 -5.21 12.32
C SER A 249 -4.78 -4.09 11.33
N ILE A 250 -5.99 -4.06 10.78
CA ILE A 250 -6.47 -2.96 9.93
C ILE A 250 -7.49 -2.16 10.72
N GLY A 251 -7.21 -0.87 10.90
CA GLY A 251 -8.14 0.11 11.47
C GLY A 251 -8.86 0.91 10.38
N ILE A 252 -9.90 1.62 10.80
CA ILE A 252 -10.66 2.54 9.95
C ILE A 252 -10.83 3.89 10.67
N ALA A 253 -10.67 4.98 9.93
CA ALA A 253 -10.94 6.35 10.36
C ALA A 253 -11.63 7.12 9.23
N TRP A 254 -12.31 8.22 9.55
CA TRP A 254 -12.95 9.08 8.56
C TRP A 254 -12.76 10.56 8.88
N SER A 255 -12.77 11.38 7.84
CA SER A 255 -12.56 12.82 7.94
C SER A 255 -13.44 13.55 6.92
N SER A 256 -13.82 14.80 7.22
CA SER A 256 -14.45 15.70 6.26
C SER A 256 -13.47 16.61 5.53
N ASP A 257 -12.24 16.77 6.04
CA ASP A 257 -11.29 17.81 5.64
C ASP A 257 -9.83 17.32 5.55
N LEU A 258 -9.58 16.02 5.76
CA LEU A 258 -8.26 15.37 5.84
C LEU A 258 -7.36 15.81 7.02
N ILE A 259 -7.83 16.73 7.86
CA ILE A 259 -7.10 17.27 9.01
C ILE A 259 -7.64 16.66 10.29
N ASN A 260 -8.97 16.66 10.44
CA ASN A 260 -9.67 16.19 11.62
C ASN A 260 -10.21 14.79 11.36
N TRP A 261 -9.71 13.81 12.10
CA TRP A 261 -10.03 12.40 11.94
C TRP A 261 -10.89 11.90 13.08
N ASN A 262 -11.94 11.16 12.74
CA ASN A 262 -12.79 10.41 13.65
C ASN A 262 -12.57 8.92 13.42
N TRP A 263 -12.84 8.11 14.44
CA TRP A 263 -12.71 6.65 14.37
C TRP A 263 -13.76 6.02 15.28
N PRO A 264 -14.01 4.69 15.15
CA PRO A 264 -14.95 4.02 16.04
C PRO A 264 -14.45 4.10 17.48
N VAL A 265 -15.16 4.85 18.33
CA VAL A 265 -15.01 4.76 19.78
C VAL A 265 -15.86 3.61 20.30
N LYS A 266 -15.32 2.79 21.21
CA LYS A 266 -16.16 1.89 22.01
C LYS A 266 -17.18 2.78 22.73
N ARG A 267 -18.46 2.60 22.39
CA ARG A 267 -19.56 3.05 23.24
C ARG A 267 -19.72 2.07 24.39
#